data_AF-A0A212CL67-F1
#
_entry.id   AF-A0A212CL67-F1
#
_cell.length_a   1.000
_cell.length_b   1.000
_cell.length_c   1.000
_cell.angle_alpha   90.00
_cell.angle_beta   90.00
_cell.angle_gamma   90.00
#
_symmetry.space_group_name_H-M   'P 1'
#
loop_
_entity.id
_entity.type
_entity.pdbx_description
1 polymer ?
#
loop_
_entity_poly.entity_id
_entity_poly.type
_entity_poly.pdbx_seq_one_letter_code
_entity_poly.pdbx_strand_id
1 'polypeptide(L)'
;MDGLILAGEGVPPGNYGNYGYPNSGYSACEEENERLTESLRNKVTAIKSLSIEIGHEVKNQNKLLAEMDSQFDSTTGFLAFMEHY
;
A
#
# COMPACT_ATOMS: atom_id res chain seq x y z
N MET A 1 -6.43 -49.94 53.55
CA MET A 1 -6.16 -48.50 53.78
C MET A 1 -6.25 -47.80 52.43
N ASP A 2 -7.33 -48.04 51.68
CA ASP A 2 -8.66 -47.41 51.84
C ASP A 2 -8.58 -45.97 51.33
N GLY A 3 -9.30 -45.56 50.30
CA GLY A 3 -10.74 -45.77 50.14
C GLY A 3 -11.48 -44.61 50.80
N LEU A 4 -12.44 -44.02 50.06
CA LEU A 4 -13.28 -42.85 50.35
C LEU A 4 -12.68 -41.53 49.84
N ILE A 5 -13.17 -40.91 48.76
CA ILE A 5 -14.56 -40.49 48.47
C ILE A 5 -15.23 -39.88 49.70
N LEU A 6 -15.07 -38.58 49.85
CA LEU A 6 -16.11 -37.73 50.43
C LEU A 6 -16.98 -37.23 49.27
N ALA A 7 -17.99 -38.02 48.96
CA ALA A 7 -19.13 -37.61 48.17
C ALA A 7 -20.08 -36.76 49.04
N GLY A 8 -20.59 -35.68 48.45
CA GLY A 8 -21.65 -34.83 48.97
C GLY A 8 -21.37 -33.36 48.62
N GLU A 9 -22.01 -32.70 47.65
CA GLU A 9 -23.26 -33.00 46.95
C GLU A 9 -23.27 -32.32 45.55
N GLY A 10 -23.76 -33.03 44.54
CA GLY A 10 -24.53 -32.46 43.43
C GLY A 10 -23.81 -31.90 42.20
N VAL A 11 -23.14 -32.74 41.39
CA VAL A 11 -22.92 -32.41 39.96
C VAL A 11 -23.72 -33.41 39.11
N PRO A 12 -24.68 -32.96 38.28
CA PRO A 12 -25.49 -33.85 37.45
C PRO A 12 -24.63 -34.55 36.38
N PRO A 13 -24.90 -35.82 36.05
CA PRO A 13 -24.17 -36.52 35.01
C PRO A 13 -24.72 -36.08 33.66
N GLY A 14 -24.07 -35.11 33.03
CA GLY A 14 -24.49 -34.67 31.71
C GLY A 14 -23.47 -33.76 31.06
N ASN A 15 -22.96 -34.23 29.92
CA ASN A 15 -22.28 -33.47 28.88
C ASN A 15 -20.75 -33.48 28.93
N TYR A 16 -20.18 -34.59 28.45
CA TYR A 16 -18.87 -34.62 27.76
C TYR A 16 -18.97 -33.79 26.47
N GLY A 17 -19.13 -32.48 26.61
CA GLY A 17 -19.37 -31.59 25.50
C GLY A 17 -18.40 -30.44 25.54
N ASN A 18 -17.45 -30.51 24.60
CA ASN A 18 -16.86 -29.33 23.97
C ASN A 18 -15.93 -28.49 24.84
N TYR A 19 -14.68 -28.95 24.97
CA TYR A 19 -13.53 -28.04 25.09
C TYR A 19 -13.35 -27.31 23.75
N GLY A 20 -14.25 -26.37 23.47
CA GLY A 20 -14.15 -25.45 22.35
C GLY A 20 -13.00 -24.50 22.62
N TYR A 21 -11.81 -24.86 22.14
CA TYR A 21 -10.67 -23.96 22.07
C TYR A 21 -11.02 -22.73 21.24
N PRO A 22 -10.60 -21.51 21.65
CA PRO A 22 -10.85 -20.29 20.91
C PRO A 22 -9.94 -20.21 19.67
N ASN A 23 -10.35 -20.86 18.57
CA ASN A 23 -9.73 -20.69 17.25
C ASN A 23 -10.03 -19.30 16.62
N SER A 24 -10.82 -18.47 17.30
CA SER A 24 -11.34 -17.21 16.75
C SER A 24 -10.29 -16.07 16.67
N GLY A 25 -9.25 -16.10 17.50
CA GLY A 25 -8.24 -15.03 17.53
C GLY A 25 -7.21 -15.11 16.40
N TYR A 26 -6.90 -16.32 15.92
CA TYR A 26 -5.94 -16.52 14.83
C TYR A 26 -6.53 -16.09 13.48
N SER A 27 -7.80 -16.45 13.21
CA SER A 27 -8.48 -16.06 11.97
C SER A 27 -8.70 -14.55 11.83
N ALA A 28 -9.03 -13.84 12.91
CA ALA A 28 -9.22 -12.38 12.85
C ALA A 28 -7.90 -11.63 12.59
N CYS A 29 -6.78 -12.13 13.12
CA CYS A 29 -5.46 -11.53 12.88
C CYS A 29 -4.95 -11.82 11.46
N GLU A 30 -5.19 -13.03 10.95
CA GLU A 30 -4.86 -13.42 9.58
C GLU A 30 -5.67 -12.63 8.55
N GLU A 31 -6.97 -12.46 8.76
CA GLU A 31 -7.84 -11.66 7.91
C GLU A 31 -7.40 -10.19 7.86
N GLU A 32 -7.04 -9.59 9.01
CA GLU A 32 -6.54 -8.22 9.03
C GLU A 32 -5.18 -8.10 8.33
N ASN A 33 -4.29 -9.09 8.46
CA ASN A 33 -3.02 -9.10 7.74
C ASN A 33 -3.22 -9.19 6.22
N GLU A 34 -4.17 -9.99 5.73
CA GLU A 34 -4.52 -10.02 4.30
C GLU A 34 -5.04 -8.67 3.83
N ARG A 35 -5.94 -8.04 4.60
CA ARG A 35 -6.48 -6.70 4.27
C ARG A 35 -5.38 -5.64 4.21
N LEU A 36 -4.46 -5.64 5.18
CA LEU A 36 -3.32 -4.73 5.21
C LEU A 36 -2.37 -4.98 4.03
N THR A 37 -2.12 -6.24 3.69
CA THR A 37 -1.26 -6.64 2.56
C THR A 37 -1.84 -6.16 1.24
N GLU A 38 -3.15 -6.36 1.03
CA GLU A 38 -3.83 -5.89 -0.17
C GLU A 38 -3.86 -4.35 -0.24
N SER A 39 -4.09 -3.67 0.89
CA SER A 39 -3.99 -2.21 0.96
C SER A 39 -2.59 -1.72 0.57
N LEU A 40 -1.53 -2.38 1.06
CA LEU A 40 -0.15 -2.05 0.74
C LEU A 40 0.14 -2.25 -0.74
N ARG A 41 -0.30 -3.37 -1.32
CA ARG A 41 -0.16 -3.67 -2.75
C ARG A 41 -0.80 -2.59 -3.63
N ASN A 42 -2.01 -2.16 -3.26
CA ASN A 42 -2.71 -1.10 -3.97
C ASN A 42 -1.97 0.24 -3.88
N LYS A 43 -1.45 0.60 -2.70
CA LYS A 43 -0.62 1.80 -2.50
C LYS A 43 0.66 1.75 -3.34
N VAL A 44 1.37 0.62 -3.35
CA VAL A 44 2.58 0.43 -4.17
C VAL A 44 2.27 0.58 -5.65
N THR A 45 1.13 0.05 -6.10
CA THR A 45 0.70 0.15 -7.50
C THR A 45 0.40 1.60 -7.88
N ALA A 46 -0.30 2.35 -7.03
CA ALA A 46 -0.55 3.78 -7.23
C ALA A 46 0.75 4.60 -7.28
N ILE A 47 1.70 4.34 -6.39
CA ILE A 47 3.02 5.00 -6.38
C ILE A 47 3.78 4.71 -7.66
N LYS A 48 3.73 3.46 -8.16
CA LYS A 48 4.37 3.08 -9.43
C LYS A 48 3.78 3.85 -10.60
N SER A 49 2.45 3.93 -10.70
CA SER A 49 1.76 4.70 -11.75
C SER A 49 2.15 6.18 -11.70
N LEU A 50 2.11 6.79 -10.52
CA LEU A 50 2.50 8.19 -10.33
C LEU A 50 3.97 8.44 -10.72
N SER A 51 4.87 7.52 -10.38
CA SER A 51 6.30 7.63 -10.74
C SER A 51 6.51 7.58 -12.25
N ILE A 52 5.72 6.76 -12.96
CA ILE A 52 5.75 6.69 -14.43
C ILE A 52 5.26 8.02 -15.02
N GLU A 53 4.12 8.53 -14.56
CA GLU A 53 3.56 9.81 -15.02
C GLU A 53 4.53 10.97 -14.82
N ILE A 54 5.15 11.08 -13.64
CA ILE A 54 6.21 12.07 -13.37
C ILE A 54 7.36 11.93 -14.38
N GLY A 55 7.79 10.70 -14.67
CA GLY A 55 8.86 10.45 -15.64
C GLY A 55 8.50 10.87 -17.07
N HIS A 56 7.24 10.74 -17.47
CA HIS A 56 6.76 11.25 -18.75
C HIS A 56 6.71 12.78 -18.76
N GLU A 57 6.19 13.40 -17.70
CA GLU A 57 6.05 14.85 -17.60
C GLU A 57 7.40 15.56 -17.60
N VAL A 58 8.39 15.06 -16.85
CA VAL A 58 9.76 15.61 -16.86
C VAL A 58 10.37 15.56 -18.26
N LYS A 59 10.18 14.46 -19.00
CA LYS A 59 10.66 14.34 -20.38
C LYS A 59 9.96 15.33 -21.32
N ASN A 60 8.66 15.53 -21.13
CA ASN A 60 7.88 16.48 -21.92
C ASN A 60 8.34 17.92 -21.67
N GLN A 61 8.48 18.30 -20.39
CA GLN A 61 8.96 19.62 -20.00
C GLN A 61 10.37 19.89 -20.50
N ASN A 62 11.28 18.91 -20.46
CA ASN A 62 12.63 19.06 -21.02
C ASN A 62 12.63 19.34 -22.53
N LYS A 63 11.71 18.71 -23.29
CA LYS A 63 11.56 19.01 -24.73
C LYS A 63 11.06 20.43 -24.94
N LEU A 64 10.03 20.84 -24.20
CA LEU A 64 9.49 22.19 -24.29
C LEU A 64 10.54 23.26 -23.95
N LEU A 65 11.37 23.01 -22.93
CA LEU A 65 12.48 23.91 -22.57
C LEU A 65 13.51 24.01 -23.70
N ALA A 66 13.88 22.90 -24.35
CA ALA A 66 14.81 22.93 -25.48
C ALA A 66 14.22 23.65 -26.72
N GLU A 67 12.92 23.49 -26.97
CA GLU A 67 12.23 24.23 -28.03
C GLU A 67 12.15 25.73 -27.74
N MET A 68 11.96 26.10 -26.47
CA MET A 68 11.96 27.50 -26.03
C MET A 68 13.35 28.14 -26.20
N ASP A 69 14.41 27.42 -25.81
CA ASP A 69 15.80 27.85 -25.97
C ASP A 69 16.14 28.13 -27.44
N SER A 70 15.80 27.19 -28.33
CA SER A 70 15.99 27.34 -29.79
C SER A 70 15.22 28.54 -30.38
N GLN A 71 13.99 28.78 -29.93
CA GLN A 71 13.21 29.93 -30.37
C GLN A 71 13.79 31.25 -29.89
N PHE A 72 14.34 31.28 -28.66
CA PHE A 72 15.01 32.46 -28.12
C PHE A 72 16.30 32.78 -28.90
N ASP A 73 17.12 31.77 -29.18
CA ASP A 73 18.33 31.91 -30.02
C ASP A 73 18.01 32.42 -31.42
N SER A 74 16.97 31.88 -32.06
CA SER A 74 16.52 32.34 -33.38
C SER A 74 16.06 33.80 -33.36
N THR A 75 15.27 34.18 -32.35
CA THR A 75 14.75 35.55 -32.20
C THR A 75 15.86 36.54 -31.91
N THR A 76 16.80 36.21 -31.03
CA THR A 76 17.95 37.05 -30.70
C THR A 76 18.90 37.18 -31.89
N GLY A 77 19.15 36.12 -32.65
CA GLY A 77 19.92 36.17 -33.89
C GLY A 77 19.27 37.08 -34.95
N PHE A 78 17.95 37.04 -35.09
CA PHE A 78 17.21 37.93 -35.97
C PHE A 78 17.31 39.41 -35.53
N LEU A 79 17.19 39.69 -34.24
CA LEU A 79 17.34 41.04 -33.69
C LEU A 79 18.78 41.57 -33.85
N ALA A 80 19.78 40.73 -33.60
CA ALA A 80 21.19 41.09 -33.80
C ALA A 80 21.48 41.41 -35.27
N PHE A 81 20.87 40.69 -36.21
CA PHE A 81 20.95 41.03 -37.63
C PHE A 81 20.38 42.42 -37.89
N MET A 82 19.20 42.76 -37.34
CA MET A 82 18.61 44.09 -37.49
C MET A 82 19.44 45.22 -36.87
N GLU A 83 20.14 44.97 -35.76
CA GLU A 83 21.02 45.96 -35.12
C GLU A 83 22.24 46.32 -35.98
N HIS A 84 22.61 45.46 -36.93
CA HIS A 84 23.73 45.66 -37.84
C HIS A 84 23.36 46.29 -39.20
N TYR A 85 22.12 46.71 -39.40
CA TYR A 85 21.64 47.51 -40.55
C TYR A 85 21.33 48.95 -40.15
#